data_AF-A0A7S0HME5-F1
#
_entry.id   AF-A0A7S0HME5-F1
#
_cell.length_a   1.000
_cell.length_b   1.000
_cell.length_c   1.000
_cell.angle_alpha   90.00
_cell.angle_beta   90.00
_cell.angle_gamma   90.00
#
_symmetry.space_group_name_H-M   'P 1'
#
loop_
_entity.id
_entity.type
_entity.pdbx_description
1 polymer ?
#
loop_
_entity_poly.entity_id
_entity_poly.type
_entity_poly.pdbx_seq_one_letter_code
_entity_poly.pdbx_strand_id
1 'polypeptide(L)'
;MREATGVWGMVGMGMLSLACGMLSEGKWQLDSLKVSRSQLERDNYYRKAKMMGYRARSAFKLIQINEEFCLLEHADCIVDLCAAPGSWSQVIQSKLLPRNGTIVA
;
A
#
# COMPACT_ATOMS: atom_id res chain seq x y z
N MET A 1 6.23 -49.03 8.00
CA MET A 1 6.27 -48.81 6.54
C MET A 1 6.48 -47.30 6.36
N ARG A 2 7.72 -46.81 6.30
CA ARG A 2 8.55 -46.62 5.08
C ARG A 2 7.73 -45.98 3.95
N GLU A 3 8.12 -44.96 3.20
CA GLU A 3 9.26 -44.04 3.01
C GLU A 3 8.66 -43.05 1.95
N ALA A 4 8.94 -41.75 1.91
CA ALA A 4 10.12 -41.23 1.23
C ALA A 4 10.31 -39.73 1.54
N THR A 5 11.48 -39.47 2.06
CA THR A 5 12.22 -38.21 2.13
C THR A 5 12.57 -37.68 0.74
N GLY A 6 12.64 -36.35 0.56
CA GLY A 6 13.03 -35.75 -0.71
C GLY A 6 13.40 -34.27 -0.70
N VAL A 7 14.40 -33.90 0.11
CA VAL A 7 15.37 -32.79 -0.11
C VAL A 7 14.82 -31.35 -0.15
N TRP A 8 14.75 -30.74 1.04
CA TRP A 8 15.00 -29.30 1.20
C TRP A 8 16.51 -29.06 1.07
N GLY A 9 16.95 -28.66 -0.12
CA GLY A 9 18.34 -28.29 -0.38
C GLY A 9 18.59 -26.85 0.03
N MET A 10 19.29 -26.65 1.15
CA MET A 10 20.02 -25.42 1.43
C MET A 10 21.08 -25.21 0.33
N VAL A 11 20.91 -24.16 -0.46
CA VAL A 11 22.00 -23.49 -1.17
C VAL A 11 21.68 -22.01 -1.26
N GLY A 12 22.52 -21.19 -0.61
CA GLY A 12 22.77 -19.81 -1.02
C GLY A 12 21.92 -18.73 -0.35
N MET A 13 22.38 -18.26 0.82
CA MET A 13 22.43 -16.82 1.04
C MET A 13 23.26 -16.20 -0.09
N GLY A 14 22.61 -15.58 -1.08
CA GLY A 14 23.29 -14.92 -2.19
C GLY A 14 22.32 -14.32 -3.20
N MET A 15 22.43 -13.01 -3.40
CA MET A 15 21.73 -12.19 -4.40
C MET A 15 20.27 -11.78 -4.10
N LEU A 16 20.13 -11.03 -3.01
CA LEU A 16 19.54 -9.69 -3.10
C LEU A 16 20.33 -8.84 -4.15
N SER A 17 20.19 -9.15 -5.45
CA SER A 17 20.74 -8.33 -6.55
C SER A 17 20.19 -8.76 -7.92
N LEU A 18 18.87 -8.93 -8.03
CA LEU A 18 18.18 -8.96 -9.33
C LEU A 18 17.09 -7.89 -9.38
N ALA A 19 17.36 -6.76 -8.73
CA ALA A 19 16.56 -5.54 -8.82
C ALA A 19 17.04 -4.58 -9.93
N CYS A 20 18.01 -4.94 -10.78
CA CYS A 20 18.64 -3.95 -11.68
C CYS A 20 19.10 -4.48 -13.05
N GLY A 21 18.53 -5.60 -13.55
CA GLY A 21 19.04 -6.30 -14.75
C GLY A 21 18.11 -6.41 -15.96
N MET A 22 16.93 -5.77 -15.98
CA MET A 22 15.97 -5.88 -17.10
C MET A 22 15.53 -4.51 -17.64
N LEU A 23 16.51 -3.63 -17.91
CA LEU A 23 16.32 -2.35 -18.62
C LEU A 23 17.12 -2.34 -19.93
N SER A 24 17.03 -3.38 -20.76
CA SER A 24 17.72 -3.40 -22.06
C SER A 24 16.83 -3.64 -23.28
N GLU A 25 15.51 -3.70 -23.14
CA GLU A 25 14.60 -3.68 -24.29
C GLU A 25 13.48 -2.65 -24.03
N GLY A 26 13.76 -1.43 -24.46
CA GLY A 26 12.91 -0.25 -24.30
C GLY A 26 11.63 -0.26 -25.14
N LYS A 27 10.80 -1.29 -24.99
CA LYS A 27 9.40 -1.32 -25.45
C LYS A 27 8.57 -2.20 -24.50
N TRP A 28 8.22 -1.63 -23.35
CA TRP A 28 7.05 -2.13 -22.61
C TRP A 28 5.84 -1.90 -23.51
N GLN A 29 5.27 -2.97 -24.06
CA GLN A 29 4.06 -2.93 -24.88
C GLN A 29 2.88 -2.38 -24.07
N LEU A 30 2.80 -1.06 -23.97
CA LEU A 30 1.69 -0.31 -23.40
C LEU A 30 0.94 0.47 -24.49
N ASP A 31 1.16 0.13 -25.76
CA ASP A 31 0.57 0.80 -26.92
C ASP A 31 -0.60 0.04 -27.56
N SER A 32 -1.00 -1.13 -27.02
CA SER A 32 -2.08 -1.95 -27.60
C SER A 32 -3.36 -1.98 -26.75
N LEU A 33 -3.30 -1.52 -25.51
CA LEU A 33 -4.46 -1.27 -24.68
C LEU A 33 -4.67 0.24 -24.67
N LYS A 34 -5.87 0.72 -25.04
CA LYS A 34 -6.30 2.11 -24.78
C LYS A 34 -6.42 2.33 -23.27
N VAL A 35 -5.29 2.34 -22.57
CA VAL A 35 -5.22 2.63 -21.15
C VAL A 35 -5.41 4.13 -21.02
N SER A 36 -6.57 4.52 -20.49
CA SER A 36 -6.86 5.92 -20.22
C SER A 36 -5.82 6.50 -19.26
N ARG A 37 -5.48 7.79 -19.39
CA ARG A 37 -4.59 8.50 -18.44
C ARG A 37 -4.99 8.27 -16.98
N SER A 38 -6.30 8.15 -16.72
CA SER A 38 -6.86 7.83 -15.41
C SER A 38 -6.44 6.46 -14.86
N GLN A 39 -6.19 5.45 -15.70
CA GLN A 39 -5.72 4.13 -15.28
C GLN A 39 -4.24 4.16 -14.90
N LEU A 40 -3.41 4.87 -15.67
CA LEU A 40 -1.99 5.08 -15.36
C LEU A 40 -1.80 5.83 -14.03
N GLU A 41 -2.59 6.87 -13.79
CA GLU A 41 -2.55 7.62 -12.52
C GLU A 41 -3.07 6.77 -11.35
N ARG A 42 -4.10 5.96 -11.57
CA ARG A 42 -4.61 4.99 -10.59
C ARG A 42 -3.54 3.98 -10.15
N ASP A 43 -2.63 3.61 -11.04
CA ASP A 43 -1.53 2.69 -10.76
C ASP A 43 -0.40 3.36 -9.98
N ASN A 44 -0.15 4.66 -10.18
CA ASN A 44 0.87 5.39 -9.42
C ASN A 44 0.53 5.46 -7.93
N TYR A 45 -0.71 5.81 -7.59
CA TYR A 45 -1.16 5.82 -6.18
C TYR A 45 -1.22 4.42 -5.58
N TYR A 46 -1.51 3.39 -6.39
CA TYR A 46 -1.44 2.00 -5.92
C TYR A 46 -0.01 1.62 -5.52
N ARG A 47 0.96 1.88 -6.40
CA ARG A 47 2.38 1.61 -6.14
C ARG A 47 2.88 2.41 -4.94
N LYS A 48 2.52 3.70 -4.86
CA LYS A 48 2.88 4.57 -3.73
C LYS A 48 2.28 4.06 -2.41
N ALA A 49 1.03 3.62 -2.41
CA ALA A 49 0.38 3.04 -1.23
C ALA A 49 1.13 1.80 -0.75
N LYS A 50 1.49 0.91 -1.68
CA LYS A 50 2.22 -0.32 -1.37
C LYS A 50 3.63 -0.05 -0.83
N MET A 51 4.36 0.91 -1.41
CA MET A 51 5.67 1.33 -0.92
C MET A 51 5.60 1.93 0.49
N MET A 52 4.54 2.67 0.81
CA MET A 52 4.32 3.27 2.13
C MET A 52 3.64 2.32 3.13
N GLY A 53 3.28 1.10 2.72
CA GLY A 53 2.62 0.12 3.59
C GLY A 53 1.14 0.39 3.88
N TYR A 54 0.46 1.20 3.07
CA TYR A 54 -0.98 1.42 3.21
C TYR A 54 -1.79 0.29 2.56
N ARG A 55 -2.87 -0.14 3.22
CA ARG A 55 -3.75 -1.22 2.72
C ARG A 55 -4.49 -0.85 1.43
N ALA A 56 -4.83 0.43 1.25
CA ALA A 56 -5.53 0.92 0.08
C ALA A 56 -5.07 2.33 -0.32
N ARG A 57 -5.31 2.67 -1.59
CA ARG A 57 -5.05 4.00 -2.16
C ARG A 57 -5.86 5.11 -1.51
N SER A 58 -7.00 4.76 -0.91
CA SER A 58 -7.89 5.70 -0.26
C SER A 58 -7.23 6.40 0.94
N ALA A 59 -6.18 5.81 1.52
CA ALA A 59 -5.34 6.43 2.55
C ALA A 59 -4.86 7.84 2.14
N PHE A 60 -4.43 8.03 0.89
CA PHE A 60 -3.93 9.33 0.44
C PHE A 60 -5.00 10.42 0.42
N LYS A 61 -6.25 10.05 0.12
CA LYS A 61 -7.36 11.01 0.14
C LYS A 61 -7.56 11.57 1.54
N LEU A 62 -7.55 10.71 2.55
CA LEU A 62 -7.71 11.14 3.94
C LEU A 62 -6.56 12.03 4.41
N ILE A 63 -5.33 11.68 4.04
CA ILE A 63 -4.13 12.49 4.36
C ILE A 63 -4.27 13.88 3.75
N GLN A 64 -4.59 13.97 2.45
CA GLN A 64 -4.76 15.26 1.77
C GLN A 64 -5.90 16.09 2.37
N ILE A 65 -7.04 15.47 2.66
CA ILE A 65 -8.17 16.14 3.30
C ILE A 65 -7.76 16.67 4.68
N ASN A 66 -7.01 15.90 5.46
CA ASN A 66 -6.55 16.36 6.76
C ASN A 66 -5.49 17.47 6.65
N GLU A 67 -4.63 17.44 5.64
CA GLU A 67 -3.66 18.52 5.39
C GLU A 67 -4.35 19.83 4.98
N GLU A 68 -5.46 19.77 4.24
CA GLU A 68 -6.19 20.96 3.78
C GLU A 68 -7.15 21.52 4.83
N PHE A 69 -7.81 20.66 5.61
CA PHE A 69 -8.90 21.05 6.51
C PHE A 69 -8.61 20.83 8.00
N CYS A 70 -7.46 20.23 8.35
CA CYS A 70 -7.06 19.91 9.74
C CYS A 70 -8.16 19.23 10.58
N LEU A 71 -9.02 18.43 9.95
CA LEU A 71 -10.25 17.90 10.57
C LEU A 71 -10.00 17.05 11.82
N LEU A 72 -8.86 16.36 11.88
CA LEU A 72 -8.59 15.37 12.91
C LEU A 72 -7.75 15.92 14.08
N GLU A 73 -7.23 17.14 14.00
CA GLU A 73 -6.40 17.72 15.08
C GLU A 73 -7.18 17.96 16.38
N HIS A 74 -8.49 18.21 16.28
CA HIS A 74 -9.39 18.45 17.40
C HIS A 74 -10.44 17.33 17.59
N ALA A 75 -10.25 16.19 16.92
CA ALA A 75 -11.20 15.09 17.00
C ALA A 75 -10.85 14.17 18.19
N ASP A 76 -11.75 14.12 19.18
CA ASP A 76 -11.62 13.20 20.32
C ASP A 76 -12.14 11.78 20.00
N CYS A 77 -13.15 11.68 19.13
CA CYS A 77 -13.76 10.43 18.73
C CYS A 77 -14.00 10.41 17.22
N ILE A 78 -13.54 9.35 16.56
CA ILE A 78 -13.65 9.18 15.11
C ILE A 78 -14.38 7.87 14.83
N VAL A 79 -15.46 7.94 14.05
CA VAL A 79 -16.23 6.75 13.66
C VAL A 79 -15.95 6.44 12.19
N ASP A 80 -15.34 5.28 11.93
CA ASP A 80 -15.11 4.77 10.58
C ASP A 80 -16.24 3.80 10.19
N LEU A 81 -17.20 4.29 9.41
CA LEU A 81 -18.36 3.50 8.99
C LEU A 81 -18.02 2.40 7.97
N CYS A 82 -16.83 2.45 7.36
CA CYS A 82 -16.43 1.57 6.27
C CYS A 82 -15.03 1.00 6.51
N ALA A 83 -14.83 0.40 7.70
CA ALA A 83 -13.55 -0.13 8.15
C ALA A 83 -13.01 -1.35 7.37
N ALA A 84 -13.69 -1.82 6.31
CA ALA A 84 -13.16 -2.83 5.40
C ALA A 84 -12.66 -2.15 4.11
N PRO A 85 -11.35 -2.21 3.74
CA PRO A 85 -10.22 -2.94 4.32
C PRO A 85 -9.44 -2.19 5.44
N GLY A 86 -9.97 -1.06 5.94
CA GLY A 86 -9.48 -0.38 7.15
C GLY A 86 -8.31 0.55 6.89
N SER A 87 -8.14 0.98 5.64
CA SER A 87 -7.00 1.82 5.26
C SER A 87 -7.09 3.24 5.79
N TRP A 88 -8.30 3.72 6.10
CA TRP A 88 -8.52 5.04 6.72
C TRP A 88 -8.23 4.96 8.21
N SER A 89 -8.87 4.03 8.94
CA SER A 89 -8.58 3.76 10.34
C SER A 89 -7.09 3.46 10.60
N GLN A 90 -6.38 2.75 9.69
CA GLN A 90 -4.92 2.57 9.75
C GLN A 90 -4.15 3.91 9.75
N VAL A 91 -4.48 4.83 8.84
CA VAL A 91 -3.82 6.14 8.75
C VAL A 91 -4.13 6.97 9.98
N ILE A 92 -5.38 6.96 10.42
CA ILE A 92 -5.81 7.74 11.57
C ILE A 92 -5.04 7.26 12.81
N GLN A 93 -4.99 5.95 13.05
CA GLN A 93 -4.27 5.38 14.18
C GLN A 93 -2.75 5.55 14.15
N SER A 94 -2.15 5.54 12.95
CA SER A 94 -0.69 5.64 12.83
C SER A 94 -0.17 7.08 12.82
N LYS A 95 -0.96 8.05 12.33
CA LYS A 95 -0.45 9.40 12.02
C LYS A 95 -1.27 10.56 12.57
N LEU A 96 -2.57 10.39 12.77
CA LEU A 96 -3.48 11.54 12.95
C LEU A 96 -4.19 11.56 14.30
N LEU A 97 -4.15 10.47 15.06
CA LEU A 97 -4.78 10.37 16.38
C LEU A 97 -3.97 11.12 17.45
N PRO A 98 -4.58 12.07 18.18
CA PRO A 98 -4.02 12.60 19.41
C PRO A 98 -3.91 11.49 20.48
N ARG A 99 -3.03 11.66 21.48
CA ARG A 99 -2.74 10.63 22.50
C ARG A 99 -3.98 10.06 23.24
N ASN A 100 -5.09 10.79 23.26
CA ASN A 100 -6.33 10.40 23.94
C ASN A 100 -7.52 10.15 23.00
N GLY A 101 -7.33 10.26 21.68
CA GLY A 101 -8.43 10.06 20.74
C GLY A 101 -8.81 8.58 20.62
N THR A 102 -10.09 8.33 20.39
CA THR A 102 -10.61 6.96 20.18
C THR A 102 -11.15 6.82 18.76
N ILE A 103 -10.78 5.74 18.07
CA ILE A 103 -11.44 5.34 16.82
C ILE A 103 -12.40 4.19 17.12
N VAL A 104 -13.62 4.33 16.61
CA VAL A 104 -14.62 3.25 16.55
C VAL A 104 -14.77 2.88 15.08
N ALA A 105 -14.53 1.63 14.73
CA ALA A 105 -14.46 1.14 13.35
C ALA A 105 -15.25 -0.16 13.20
#